data_AF-A0A832UFU3-F1
#
_entry.id   AF-A0A832UFU3-F1
#
_cell.length_a   1.000
_cell.length_b   1.000
_cell.length_c   1.000
_cell.angle_alpha   90.00
_cell.angle_beta   90.00
_cell.angle_gamma   90.00
#
_symmetry.space_group_name_H-M   'P 1'
#
loop_
_entity.id
_entity.type
_entity.pdbx_description
1 polymer ?
#
loop_
_entity_poly.entity_id
_entity_poly.type
_entity_poly.pdbx_seq_one_letter_code
_entity_poly.pdbx_strand_id
1 'polypeptide(L)' 'MVIKILVKQYGFGISGQTGSHVRLSKMTLTGKIGTVVPLHSELKIGTLRGVLKLAKIDPVDFYEYL' A
#
# COMPACT_ATOMS: atom_id res chain seq x y z
N MET A 1 4.18 10.15 0.47
CA MET A 1 4.50 9.02 -0.45
C MET A 1 3.88 7.74 0.10
N VAL A 2 2.91 7.16 -0.62
CA VAL A 2 2.03 6.06 -0.13
C VAL A 2 2.79 4.90 0.49
N ILE A 3 3.90 4.47 -0.14
CA ILE A 3 4.74 3.37 0.36
C ILE A 3 5.22 3.64 1.79
N LYS A 4 5.66 4.87 2.10
CA LYS A 4 6.16 5.22 3.45
C LYS A 4 5.07 5.10 4.50
N ILE A 5 3.84 5.51 4.18
CA ILE A 5 2.68 5.41 5.10
C ILE A 5 2.36 3.93 5.33
N LEU A 6 2.27 3.13 4.27
CA LEU A 6 1.98 1.70 4.38
C LEU A 6 3.02 0.96 5.24
N VAL A 7 4.30 1.31 5.10
CA VAL A 7 5.38 0.71 5.91
C VAL A 7 5.30 1.17 7.36
N LYS A 8 5.25 2.49 7.61
CA LYS A 8 5.36 3.05 8.96
C LYS A 8 4.10 2.89 9.80
N GLN A 9 2.92 3.09 9.21
CA GLN A 9 1.65 3.12 9.95
C GLN A 9 0.93 1.77 9.91
N TYR A 10 1.08 1.01 8.82
CA TYR A 10 0.31 -0.21 8.61
C TYR A 10 1.13 -1.50 8.64
N GLY A 11 2.43 -1.42 8.91
CA GLY A 11 3.33 -2.57 9.11
C GLY A 11 3.63 -3.37 7.84
N PHE A 12 3.49 -2.76 6.66
CA PHE A 12 3.86 -3.43 5.41
C PHE A 12 5.39 -3.47 5.24
N GLY A 13 5.88 -4.56 4.66
CA GLY A 13 7.25 -4.69 4.18
C GLY A 13 7.31 -4.78 2.66
N ILE A 14 8.43 -4.38 2.05
CA ILE A 14 8.69 -4.58 0.63
C ILE A 14 8.91 -6.07 0.39
N SER A 15 8.09 -6.66 -0.48
CA SER A 15 8.14 -8.08 -0.87
C SER A 15 8.74 -8.29 -2.26
N GLY A 16 8.98 -7.21 -3.00
CA GLY A 16 9.66 -7.22 -4.29
C GLY A 16 9.25 -6.03 -5.15
N GLN A 17 9.89 -5.91 -6.31
CA GLN A 17 9.61 -4.85 -7.28
C GLN A 17 9.75 -5.41 -8.69
N THR A 18 8.92 -4.93 -9.61
CA THR A 18 9.04 -5.20 -11.05
C THR A 18 8.82 -3.91 -11.81
N GLY A 19 9.86 -3.41 -12.48
CA GLY A 19 9.84 -2.09 -13.10
C GLY A 19 9.49 -1.01 -12.07
N SER A 20 8.50 -0.18 -12.40
CA SER A 20 7.97 0.87 -11.51
C SER A 20 7.01 0.36 -10.44
N HIS A 21 6.67 -0.93 -10.37
CA HIS A 21 5.68 -1.43 -9.42
C HIS A 21 6.32 -2.11 -8.22
N VAL A 22 6.07 -1.59 -7.02
CA VAL A 22 6.55 -2.16 -5.75
C VAL A 22 5.46 -3.00 -5.12
N ARG A 23 5.76 -4.27 -4.84
CA ARG A 23 4.88 -5.17 -4.09
C ARG A 23 5.16 -5.04 -2.60
N LEU A 24 4.14 -4.74 -1.83
CA LEU A 24 4.17 -4.67 -0.38
C LEU A 24 3.37 -5.83 0.21
N SER A 25 3.82 -6.40 1.33
CA SER A 25 3.02 -7.37 2.08
C SER A 25 3.25 -7.29 3.58
N LYS A 26 2.24 -7.68 4.35
CA LYS A 26 2.33 -7.90 5.79
C LYS A 26 1.74 -9.25 6.18
N MET A 27 2.27 -9.84 7.25
CA MET A 27 1.69 -11.01 7.87
C MET A 27 0.67 -10.58 8.93
N THR A 28 -0.47 -11.24 8.98
CA THR A 28 -1.50 -11.04 10.01
C THR A 28 -1.88 -12.39 10.60
N LEU A 29 -2.63 -12.37 11.71
CA LEU A 29 -3.16 -13.60 12.33
C LEU A 29 -4.02 -14.43 11.36
N THR A 30 -4.64 -13.78 10.36
CA THR A 30 -5.51 -14.42 9.36
C THR A 30 -4.79 -14.70 8.04
N GLY A 31 -3.48 -14.50 7.97
CA GLY A 31 -2.65 -14.76 6.78
C GLY A 31 -1.99 -13.52 6.18
N LYS A 32 -1.39 -13.70 4.99
CA LYS A 32 -0.63 -12.66 4.29
C LYS A 32 -1.56 -11.70 3.54
N ILE A 33 -1.40 -10.40 3.77
CA ILE A 33 -2.06 -9.32 3.01
C ILE A 33 -1.01 -8.70 2.10
N GLY A 34 -1.34 -8.48 0.82
CA GLY A 34 -0.45 -7.90 -0.17
C GLY A 34 -1.11 -6.75 -0.93
N THR A 35 -0.30 -5.78 -1.37
CA THR A 35 -0.71 -4.70 -2.27
C THR A 35 0.43 -4.35 -3.23
N VAL A 36 0.11 -3.63 -4.31
CA VAL A 36 1.08 -3.19 -5.31
C VAL A 36 0.96 -1.69 -5.49
N VAL A 37 2.06 -0.96 -5.33
CA VAL A 37 2.11 0.50 -5.44
C VAL A 37 3.03 0.87 -6.59
N PRO A 38 2.54 1.59 -7.61
CA PRO A 38 3.42 2.10 -8.64
C PRO A 38 4.22 3.33 -8.15
N LEU A 39 5.48 3.40 -8.55
CA LEU A 39 6.45 4.46 -8.32
C LEU A 39 6.30 5.56 -9.38
N HIS A 40 5.11 6.16 -9.44
CA HIS A 40 4.87 7.34 -10.25
C HIS A 40 4.84 8.57 -9.33
N SER A 41 5.26 9.72 -9.86
CA SER A 41 5.24 11.01 -9.14
C SER A 41 3.84 11.41 -8.68
N GLU A 42 2.80 10.99 -9.42
CA GLU A 42 1.41 11.25 -9.09
C GLU A 42 0.57 9.96 -9.20
N LEU A 43 -0.07 9.60 -8.09
CA LEU A 43 -0.99 8.46 -8.02
C LEU A 43 -2.41 8.98 -8.24
N LYS A 44 -3.05 8.55 -9.34
CA LYS A 44 -4.47 8.83 -9.56
C LYS A 44 -5.28 8.29 -8.37
N ILE A 45 -6.33 9.02 -7.99
CA ILE A 45 -7.22 8.64 -6.88
C ILE A 45 -7.76 7.21 -7.05
N GLY A 46 -8.11 6.81 -8.27
CA GLY A 46 -8.56 5.45 -8.56
C GLY A 46 -7.49 4.39 -8.27
N THR A 47 -6.22 4.67 -8.59
CA THR A 47 -5.08 3.79 -8.29
C THR A 47 -4.86 3.69 -6.79
N LEU A 48 -4.89 4.81 -6.06
CA LEU A 48 -4.78 4.81 -4.61
C LEU A 48 -5.89 3.98 -3.96
N ARG A 49 -7.14 4.14 -4.39
CA ARG A 49 -8.26 3.32 -3.90
C ARG A 49 -8.04 1.82 -4.15
N GLY A 50 -7.51 1.46 -5.32
CA GLY A 50 -7.13 0.07 -5.63
C GLY A 50 -6.06 -0.47 -4.68
N VAL A 51 -5.02 0.33 -4.42
CA VAL A 51 -3.95 -0.01 -3.47
C VAL A 51 -4.50 -0.26 -2.07
N LEU A 52 -5.35 0.64 -1.55
CA LEU A 52 -5.91 0.54 -0.20
C LEU A 52 -6.87 -0.65 -0.07
N LYS A 53 -7.67 -0.91 -1.11
CA LYS A 53 -8.55 -2.08 -1.18
C LYS A 53 -7.76 -3.39 -1.08
N LEU A 54 -6.68 -3.54 -1.83
CA LEU A 54 -5.80 -4.72 -1.76
C LEU A 54 -5.10 -4.82 -0.40
N ALA A 55 -4.68 -3.68 0.16
CA ALA A 55 -4.06 -3.60 1.47
C ALA A 55 -5.04 -3.84 2.64
N LYS A 56 -6.35 -3.95 2.38
CA LYS A 56 -7.42 -4.00 3.38
C LYS A 56 -7.34 -2.83 4.38
N ILE A 57 -7.17 -1.63 3.85
CA ILE A 57 -7.13 -0.37 4.62
C ILE A 57 -8.35 0.47 4.25
N ASP A 58 -9.02 1.02 5.25
CA ASP A 58 -10.09 1.98 5.01
C ASP A 58 -9.51 3.31 4.47
N PRO A 59 -10.03 3.87 3.37
CA PRO A 59 -9.55 5.14 2.84
C PRO A 59 -9.63 6.28 3.85
N VAL A 60 -10.67 6.34 4.68
CA VAL A 60 -10.83 7.38 5.70
C VAL A 60 -9.68 7.34 6.70
N ASP A 61 -9.39 6.16 7.25
CA ASP A 61 -8.24 5.96 8.16
C ASP A 61 -6.91 6.33 7.49
N PHE A 62 -6.77 6.05 6.20
CA PHE A 62 -5.54 6.37 5.46
C PHE A 62 -5.33 7.87 5.27
N TYR A 63 -6.40 8.63 5.08
CA TYR A 63 -6.30 10.09 4.85
C TYR A 63 -5.78 10.86 6.07
N GLU A 64 -5.88 10.30 7.29
CA GLU A 64 -5.28 10.87 8.51
C GLU A 64 -3.74 10.97 8.46
N TYR A 65 -3.10 10.22 7.55
CA TYR A 65 -1.64 10.16 7.42
C TYR A 65 -1.10 10.80 6.14
N LEU A 66 -1.96 11.42 5.32
CA LEU A 66 -1.59 11.93 3.99
C LEU A 66 -0.74 13.20 4.06
#